data_AF-A0A8H7QNY1-F1
#
_entry.id   AF-A0A8H7QNY1-F1
#
_cell.length_a   1.000
_cell.length_b   1.000
_cell.length_c   1.000
_cell.angle_alpha   90.00
_cell.angle_beta   90.00
_cell.angle_gamma   90.00
#
_symmetry.space_group_name_H-M   'P 1'
#
loop_
_entity.id
_entity.type
_entity.pdbx_description
1 polymer ?
#
loop_
_entity_poly.entity_id
_entity_poly.type
_entity_poly.pdbx_seq_one_letter_code
_entity_poly.pdbx_strand_id
1 'polypeptide(L)'
;MSFLKDLVKRKGNKCRVTGILWRALKKREKEGDLLVVTIDEYMTSRICNIFYEDSLRKVDGVKGHSVLGCQNCKTLWQRDINPAKNMLLISSLTWNGSDRPEIFSPKARV
;
A
#
# COMPACT_ATOMS: atom_id res chain seq x y z
N MET A 1 7.39 -1.56 23.99
CA MET A 1 6.78 -1.26 22.68
C MET A 1 7.21 -2.34 21.69
N SER A 2 6.29 -3.21 21.28
CA SER A 2 6.56 -4.35 20.40
C SER A 2 6.22 -4.00 18.95
N PHE A 3 7.13 -3.29 18.28
CA PHE A 3 7.01 -2.81 16.88
C PHE A 3 6.98 -3.93 15.79
N LEU A 4 6.85 -5.20 16.18
CA LEU A 4 7.19 -6.35 15.33
C LEU A 4 6.03 -7.32 15.07
N LYS A 5 4.82 -7.06 15.60
CA LYS A 5 3.70 -8.02 15.48
C LYS A 5 3.06 -8.06 14.08
N ASP A 6 3.26 -7.01 13.26
CA ASP A 6 2.62 -6.91 11.94
C ASP A 6 3.57 -7.18 10.77
N LEU A 7 4.52 -8.11 10.93
CA LEU A 7 5.30 -8.59 9.80
C LEU A 7 4.40 -9.41 8.86
N VAL A 8 3.83 -8.73 7.87
CA VAL A 8 3.09 -9.37 6.78
C VAL A 8 4.01 -10.36 6.07
N LYS A 9 3.65 -11.65 6.11
CA LYS A 9 4.35 -12.68 5.35
C LYS A 9 4.21 -12.37 3.86
N ARG A 10 5.32 -11.92 3.25
CA ARG A 10 5.41 -11.78 1.78
C ARG A 10 5.25 -13.17 1.15
N LYS A 11 4.10 -13.41 0.52
CA LYS A 11 3.77 -14.69 -0.13
C LYS A 11 4.37 -14.69 -1.55
N GLY A 12 5.42 -15.49 -1.77
CA GLY A 12 6.09 -15.63 -3.07
C GLY A 12 7.63 -15.58 -2.96
N ASN A 13 8.31 -16.36 -3.81
CA ASN A 13 9.76 -16.37 -3.88
C ASN A 13 10.25 -15.00 -4.40
N LYS A 14 11.10 -14.29 -3.65
CA LYS A 14 11.68 -12.99 -4.04
C LYS A 14 12.69 -13.17 -5.18
N CYS A 15 12.22 -13.53 -6.37
CA CYS A 15 13.07 -13.67 -7.54
C CYS A 15 13.40 -12.30 -8.15
N ARG A 16 14.63 -12.17 -8.66
CA ARG A 16 15.11 -11.01 -9.45
C ARG A 16 15.14 -9.68 -8.65
N VAL A 17 14.58 -8.61 -9.23
CA VAL A 17 14.76 -7.21 -8.80
C VAL A 17 14.20 -6.93 -7.40
N THR A 18 13.03 -7.50 -7.06
CA THR A 18 12.39 -7.29 -5.75
C THR A 18 13.23 -7.84 -4.60
N GLY A 19 13.96 -8.94 -4.82
CA GLY A 19 14.88 -9.50 -3.84
C GLY A 19 16.15 -8.66 -3.65
N ILE A 20 16.65 -8.05 -4.72
CA ILE A 20 17.79 -7.11 -4.68
C ILE A 20 17.39 -5.86 -3.91
N LEU A 21 16.26 -5.22 -4.28
CA LEU A 21 15.75 -4.03 -3.61
C LEU A 21 15.49 -4.28 -2.12
N TRP A 22 14.86 -5.40 -1.77
CA TRP A 22 14.60 -5.74 -0.37
C TRP A 22 15.89 -5.86 0.45
N ARG A 23 16.93 -6.52 -0.09
CA ARG A 23 18.22 -6.66 0.59
C ARG A 23 18.90 -5.30 0.76
N ALA A 24 18.85 -4.45 -0.25
CA ALA A 24 19.40 -3.09 -0.18
C ALA A 24 18.68 -2.25 0.90
N LEU A 25 17.34 -2.32 0.96
CA LEU A 25 16.55 -1.62 1.97
C LEU A 25 16.86 -2.12 3.39
N LYS A 26 16.89 -3.45 3.61
CA LYS A 26 17.21 -4.02 4.94
C LYS A 26 18.66 -3.77 5.37
N LYS A 27 19.59 -3.64 4.42
CA LYS A 27 20.98 -3.23 4.73
C LYS A 27 20.99 -1.81 5.31
N ARG A 28 20.35 -0.86 4.63
CA ARG A 28 20.25 0.53 5.07
C ARG A 28 19.49 0.68 6.39
N GLU A 29 18.47 -0.16 6.62
CA GLU A 29 17.79 -0.21 7.91
C GLU A 29 18.72 -0.66 9.04
N LYS A 30 19.56 -1.66 8.81
CA LYS A 30 20.55 -2.12 9.79
C LYS A 30 21.60 -1.03 10.10
N GLU A 31 21.90 -0.20 9.11
CA GLU A 31 22.82 0.94 9.24
C GLU A 31 22.18 2.14 9.95
N GLY A 32 20.85 2.12 10.18
CA GLY A 32 20.11 3.20 10.82
C GLY A 32 19.68 4.32 9.88
N ASP A 33 19.91 4.18 8.57
CA ASP A 33 19.60 5.22 7.56
C ASP A 33 18.10 5.41 7.34
N LEU A 34 17.31 4.36 7.51
CA LEU A 34 15.88 4.34 7.21
C LEU A 34 15.16 3.25 8.01
N LEU A 35 13.83 3.32 8.04
CA LEU A 35 12.97 2.26 8.57
C LEU A 35 12.27 1.54 7.40
N VAL A 36 12.22 0.20 7.43
CA VAL A 36 11.54 -0.61 6.41
C VAL A 36 10.32 -1.28 7.01
N VAL A 37 9.15 -0.72 6.71
CA VAL A 37 7.87 -1.29 7.12
C VAL A 37 7.25 -2.08 5.97
N THR A 38 6.80 -3.30 6.24
CA THR A 38 5.97 -4.07 5.31
C THR A 38 4.50 -3.82 5.59
N ILE A 39 3.73 -3.53 4.55
CA ILE A 39 2.31 -3.20 4.65
C ILE A 39 1.53 -4.17 3.76
N ASP A 40 0.43 -4.72 4.28
CA ASP A 40 -0.52 -5.48 3.46
C ASP A 40 -1.17 -4.52 2.46
N GLU A 41 -1.19 -4.86 1.17
CA GLU A 41 -1.73 -4.01 0.11
C GLU A 41 -3.26 -4.10 -0.02
N TYR A 42 -3.95 -4.85 0.84
CA TYR A 42 -5.40 -5.07 0.75
C TYR A 42 -6.18 -3.78 0.47
N MET A 43 -6.93 -3.80 -0.65
CA MET A 43 -7.76 -2.70 -1.19
C MET A 43 -7.02 -1.39 -1.54
N THR A 44 -5.72 -1.26 -1.29
CA THR A 44 -4.98 0.01 -1.49
C THR A 44 -5.06 0.58 -2.90
N SER A 45 -5.16 -0.27 -3.93
CA SER A 45 -5.30 0.14 -5.35
C SER A 45 -6.74 0.44 -5.79
N ARG A 46 -7.73 0.12 -4.96
CA ARG A 46 -9.17 0.31 -5.23
C ARG A 46 -9.77 1.49 -4.49
N ILE A 47 -9.26 1.77 -3.29
CA ILE A 47 -9.72 2.89 -2.47
C ILE A 47 -9.14 4.19 -3.01
N CYS A 48 -10.00 5.18 -3.25
CA CYS A 48 -9.55 6.54 -3.57
C CYS A 48 -8.94 7.20 -2.33
N ASN A 49 -7.72 7.69 -2.44
CA ASN A 49 -7.01 8.32 -1.32
C ASN A 49 -7.68 9.62 -0.79
N ILE A 50 -8.57 10.25 -1.56
CA ILE A 50 -9.29 11.47 -1.13
C ILE A 50 -10.55 11.12 -0.35
N PHE A 51 -11.36 10.18 -0.85
CA PHE A 51 -12.69 9.87 -0.30
C PHE A 51 -12.71 8.65 0.62
N TYR A 52 -11.64 7.85 0.65
CA TYR A 52 -11.59 6.61 1.42
C TYR A 52 -12.76 5.66 1.10
N GLU A 53 -13.06 5.52 -0.19
CA GLU A 53 -14.10 4.62 -0.70
C GLU A 53 -13.59 3.80 -1.90
N ASP A 54 -14.14 2.60 -2.09
CA ASP A 54 -13.89 1.72 -3.24
C ASP A 54 -14.56 2.25 -4.52
N SER A 55 -13.94 3.29 -5.06
CA SER A 55 -14.49 4.10 -6.14
C SER A 55 -13.57 4.19 -7.36
N LEU A 56 -12.38 3.56 -7.32
CA LEU A 56 -11.46 3.59 -8.46
C LEU A 56 -11.85 2.57 -9.52
N ARG A 57 -12.00 3.05 -10.76
CA ARG A 57 -12.32 2.24 -11.93
C ARG A 57 -11.40 2.57 -13.09
N LYS A 58 -11.37 1.69 -14.08
CA LYS A 58 -10.66 1.96 -15.34
C LYS A 58 -11.31 3.15 -16.05
N VAL A 59 -10.48 3.97 -16.69
CA VAL A 59 -10.93 5.10 -17.51
C VAL A 59 -11.01 4.64 -18.96
N ASP A 60 -12.14 4.92 -19.61
CA ASP A 60 -12.32 4.62 -21.03
C ASP A 60 -11.38 5.46 -21.90
N GLY A 61 -10.94 4.90 -23.02
CA GLY A 61 -9.97 5.55 -23.90
C GLY A 61 -8.51 5.51 -23.43
N VAL A 62 -8.22 5.10 -22.18
CA VAL A 62 -6.86 4.88 -21.70
C VAL A 62 -6.44 3.42 -21.90
N LYS A 63 -5.33 3.21 -22.62
CA LYS A 63 -4.77 1.87 -22.83
C LYS A 63 -4.20 1.30 -21.52
N GLY A 64 -4.59 0.07 -21.19
CA GLY A 64 -4.18 -0.60 -19.96
C GLY A 64 -4.92 -0.08 -18.72
N HIS A 65 -4.25 -0.06 -17.57
CA HIS A 65 -4.78 0.66 -16.39
C HIS A 65 -3.71 1.56 -15.77
N SER A 66 -2.85 2.18 -16.58
CA SER A 66 -1.87 3.16 -16.09
C SER A 66 -2.55 4.31 -15.31
N VAL A 67 -3.81 4.59 -15.63
CA VAL A 67 -4.66 5.57 -14.96
C VAL A 67 -5.98 4.91 -14.51
N LEU A 68 -6.43 5.27 -13.31
CA LEU A 68 -7.75 4.94 -12.76
C LEU A 68 -8.51 6.23 -12.45
N GLY A 69 -9.82 6.24 -12.66
CA GLY A 69 -10.70 7.36 -12.32
C GLY A 69 -11.49 7.05 -11.06
N CYS A 70 -11.56 8.00 -10.14
CA CYS A 70 -12.49 7.92 -9.01
C CYS A 70 -13.90 8.30 -9.46
N GLN A 71 -14.87 7.41 -9.24
CA GLN A 71 -16.27 7.65 -9.60
C GLN A 71 -16.91 8.80 -8.80
N ASN A 72 -16.40 9.09 -7.60
CA ASN A 72 -16.94 10.12 -6.71
C ASN A 72 -16.31 11.49 -7.00
N CYS A 73 -14.99 11.61 -6.82
CA CYS A 73 -14.28 12.90 -6.92
C CYS A 73 -13.78 13.25 -8.33
N LYS A 74 -13.96 12.35 -9.30
CA LYS A 74 -13.52 12.50 -10.69
C LYS A 74 -12.01 12.70 -10.87
N THR A 75 -11.22 12.56 -9.79
CA THR A 75 -9.76 12.60 -9.87
C THR A 75 -9.24 11.41 -10.65
N LEU A 76 -8.30 11.69 -11.55
CA LEU A 76 -7.52 10.69 -12.26
C LEU A 76 -6.26 10.37 -11.46
N TRP A 77 -6.06 9.09 -11.20
CA TRP A 77 -4.95 8.56 -10.43
C TRP A 77 -4.04 7.75 -11.33
N GLN A 78 -2.74 8.02 -11.29
CA GLN A 78 -1.77 7.06 -11.78
C GLN A 78 -1.83 5.81 -10.90
N ARG A 79 -1.79 4.63 -11.54
CA ARG A 79 -2.04 3.32 -10.90
C ARG A 79 -1.22 3.10 -9.63
N ASP A 80 0.01 3.58 -9.60
CA ASP A 80 0.96 3.32 -8.51
C ASP A 80 0.95 4.45 -7.47
N ILE A 81 0.66 5.70 -7.86
CA ILE A 81 0.60 6.86 -6.95
C ILE A 81 -0.50 6.70 -5.91
N ASN A 82 -1.73 6.34 -6.31
CA ASN A 82 -2.84 6.19 -5.35
C ASN A 82 -2.56 5.12 -4.28
N PRO A 83 -2.25 3.86 -4.63
CA PRO A 83 -1.92 2.85 -3.63
C PRO A 83 -0.68 3.22 -2.81
N ALA A 84 0.32 3.88 -3.39
CA ALA A 84 1.47 4.37 -2.63
C ALA A 84 1.06 5.38 -1.54
N LYS A 85 0.16 6.32 -1.85
CA LYS A 85 -0.39 7.26 -0.85
C LYS A 85 -1.21 6.54 0.22
N ASN A 86 -2.02 5.55 -0.15
CA ASN A 86 -2.78 4.76 0.81
C ASN A 86 -1.87 3.94 1.74
N MET A 87 -0.82 3.31 1.18
CA MET A 87 0.19 2.61 1.97
C MET A 87 0.94 3.56 2.92
N LEU A 88 1.29 4.77 2.46
CA LEU A 88 1.90 5.79 3.30
C LEU A 88 0.98 6.18 4.46
N LEU A 89 -0.30 6.44 4.20
CA LEU A 89 -1.28 6.73 5.25
C LEU A 89 -1.34 5.61 6.30
N ILE A 90 -1.47 4.36 5.86
CA ILE A 90 -1.50 3.21 6.78
C ILE A 90 -0.23 3.19 7.64
N SER A 91 0.94 3.40 7.02
CA SER A 91 2.21 3.43 7.74
C SER A 91 2.27 4.53 8.79
N SER A 92 1.76 5.72 8.48
CA SER A 92 1.74 6.86 9.39
C SER A 92 0.78 6.63 10.56
N LEU A 93 -0.37 6.01 10.31
CA LEU A 93 -1.32 5.65 11.37
C LEU A 93 -0.71 4.61 12.33
N THR A 94 -0.13 3.55 11.78
CA THR A 94 0.56 2.52 12.58
C THR A 94 1.71 3.12 13.39
N TRP A 95 2.49 4.03 12.79
CA TRP A 95 3.58 4.72 13.49
C TRP A 95 3.09 5.55 14.68
N ASN A 96 1.94 6.21 14.52
CA ASN A 96 1.31 7.02 15.57
C ASN A 96 0.53 6.17 16.59
N GLY A 97 0.60 4.84 16.53
CA GLY A 97 -0.13 3.93 17.43
C GLY A 97 -1.63 3.89 17.17
N SER A 98 -2.09 4.37 16.01
CA SER A 98 -3.48 4.25 15.57
C SER A 98 -3.72 2.93 14.83
N ASP A 99 -4.95 2.43 14.90
CA ASP A 99 -5.35 1.22 14.20
C ASP A 99 -5.36 1.43 12.68
N ARG A 100 -5.13 0.34 11.95
CA ARG A 100 -5.28 0.30 10.49
C ARG A 100 -6.76 0.51 10.13
N PRO A 101 -7.10 1.45 9.23
CA PRO A 101 -8.49 1.68 8.87
C PRO A 101 -9.15 0.41 8.31
N GLU A 102 -10.38 0.13 8.74
CA GLU A 102 -11.11 -1.11 8.38
C GLU A 102 -11.21 -1.32 6.87
N ILE A 103 -11.34 -0.25 6.10
CA ILE A 103 -11.43 -0.33 4.63
C ILE A 103 -10.16 -0.91 3.98
N PHE A 104 -9.02 -0.81 4.67
CA PHE A 104 -7.75 -1.41 4.27
C PHE A 104 -7.49 -2.74 4.97
N SER A 105 -8.39 -3.24 5.81
CA SER A 105 -8.21 -4.48 6.55
C SER A 105 -8.99 -5.62 5.88
N PRO A 106 -8.35 -6.78 5.62
CA PRO A 106 -9.08 -7.95 5.15
C PRO A 106 -10.16 -8.32 6.16
N LYS A 107 -11.41 -8.47 5.71
CA LYS A 107 -12.46 -9.04 6.58
C LYS A 107 -12.04 -10.46 6.95
N ALA A 108 -12.13 -10.81 8.23
CA ALA A 108 -11.96 -12.19 8.67
C ALA A 108 -12.95 -13.06 7.89
N ARG A 109 -12.46 -14.14 7.27
CA ARG A 109 -13.35 -15.15 6.72
C ARG A 109 -14.01 -15.83 7.91
N VAL A 110 -15.31 -15.62 8.08
CA VAL A 110 -16.17 -16.44 8.94
C VAL A 110 -16.27 -17.83 8.35
#